data_AF-V5XIF8-F1
#
_entry.id   AF-V5XIF8-F1
#
_cell.length_a   1.000
_cell.length_b   1.000
_cell.length_c   1.000
_cell.angle_alpha   90.00
_cell.angle_beta   90.00
_cell.angle_gamma   90.00
#
_symmetry.space_group_name_H-M   'P 1'
#
loop_
_entity.id
_entity.type
_entity.pdbx_description
1 polymer ?
#
loop_
_entity_poly.entity_id
_entity_poly.type
_entity_poly.pdbx_seq_one_letter_code
_entity_poly.pdbx_strand_id
1 'polypeptide(L)'
;MTPQEVAEELIREATPDNDVLLSPLRAGVYGAVVLDALEHAATHRIPLRSELLDAIEAAIDDIARDEIDVQSLTEDLAVLRPLWA
;
A
#
# COMPACT_ATOMS: atom_id res chain seq x y z
N MET A 1 -5.28 3.77 -11.66
CA MET A 1 -5.65 2.49 -11.06
C MET A 1 -6.75 2.77 -10.05
N THR A 2 -7.69 1.85 -9.85
CA THR A 2 -8.66 1.93 -8.76
C THR A 2 -7.98 1.59 -7.42
N PRO A 3 -8.56 1.97 -6.26
CA PRO A 3 -8.06 1.55 -4.95
C PRO A 3 -7.85 0.04 -4.82
N GLN A 4 -8.78 -0.74 -5.39
CA GLN A 4 -8.69 -2.20 -5.43
C GLN A 4 -7.47 -2.67 -6.23
N GLU A 5 -7.27 -2.14 -7.45
CA GLU A 5 -6.14 -2.50 -8.31
C GLU A 5 -4.80 -2.14 -7.65
N VAL A 6 -4.72 -0.99 -6.98
CA VAL A 6 -3.53 -0.57 -6.22
C VAL A 6 -3.23 -1.57 -5.10
N ALA A 7 -4.23 -1.93 -4.30
CA ALA A 7 -4.07 -2.89 -3.22
C ALA A 7 -3.68 -4.29 -3.74
N GLU A 8 -4.26 -4.74 -4.85
CA GLU A 8 -3.94 -6.02 -5.50
C GLU A 8 -2.51 -6.06 -6.04
N GLU A 9 -2.05 -5.01 -6.72
CA GLU A 9 -0.66 -4.93 -7.19
C GLU A 9 0.31 -4.89 -6.03
N LEU A 10 0.01 -4.11 -4.99
CA LEU A 10 0.85 -3.99 -3.82
C LEU A 10 0.97 -5.32 -3.06
N ILE A 11 -0.11 -6.05 -2.84
CA ILE A 11 -0.05 -7.39 -2.24
C ILE A 11 0.85 -8.31 -3.07
N ARG A 12 0.75 -8.26 -4.40
CA ARG A 12 1.53 -9.11 -5.30
C ARG A 12 3.03 -8.84 -5.22
N GLU A 13 3.42 -7.58 -5.07
CA GLU A 13 4.83 -7.17 -5.00
C GLU A 13 5.40 -7.29 -3.57
N ALA A 14 4.69 -6.77 -2.57
CA ALA A 14 5.16 -6.71 -1.19
C ALA A 14 4.97 -8.03 -0.45
N THR A 15 3.93 -8.79 -0.77
CA THR A 15 3.49 -9.90 0.09
C THR A 15 2.91 -11.08 -0.72
N PRO A 16 3.62 -11.63 -1.72
CA PRO A 16 3.05 -12.61 -2.66
C PRO A 16 2.55 -13.89 -1.99
N ASP A 17 3.10 -14.26 -0.83
CA ASP A 17 2.73 -15.46 -0.07
C ASP A 17 1.85 -15.15 1.17
N ASN A 18 1.41 -13.90 1.36
CA ASN A 18 0.64 -13.48 2.53
C ASN A 18 -0.87 -13.43 2.23
N ASP A 19 -1.54 -14.55 2.45
CA ASP A 19 -2.99 -14.65 2.26
C ASP A 19 -3.81 -13.80 3.26
N VAL A 20 -3.19 -13.30 4.33
CA VAL A 20 -3.88 -12.54 5.40
C VAL A 20 -4.54 -11.28 4.84
N LEU A 21 -3.92 -10.66 3.83
CA LEU A 21 -4.42 -9.41 3.23
C LEU A 21 -5.54 -9.65 2.19
N LEU A 22 -5.76 -10.89 1.75
CA LEU A 22 -6.79 -11.21 0.74
C LEU A 22 -8.22 -11.09 1.30
N SER A 23 -8.42 -11.39 2.58
CA SER A 23 -9.74 -11.25 3.22
C SER A 23 -10.19 -9.78 3.33
N PRO A 24 -9.40 -8.85 3.92
CA PRO A 24 -9.77 -7.44 3.97
C PRO A 24 -9.85 -6.78 2.59
N LEU A 25 -9.00 -7.20 1.64
CA LEU A 25 -9.10 -6.77 0.24
C LEU A 25 -10.49 -7.09 -0.36
N ARG A 26 -10.96 -8.33 -0.21
CA ARG A 26 -12.30 -8.75 -0.68
C ARG A 26 -13.45 -8.05 0.04
N ALA A 27 -13.21 -7.53 1.24
CA ALA A 27 -14.17 -6.76 2.01
C ALA A 27 -14.17 -5.26 1.65
N GLY A 28 -13.31 -4.82 0.72
CA GLY A 28 -13.20 -3.42 0.31
C GLY A 28 -12.46 -2.53 1.30
N VAL A 29 -11.67 -3.11 2.21
CA VAL A 29 -10.91 -2.36 3.22
C VAL A 29 -9.51 -2.07 2.69
N TYR A 30 -9.43 -1.21 1.66
CA TYR A 30 -8.20 -1.00 0.91
C TYR A 30 -7.12 -0.26 1.71
N GLY A 31 -7.49 0.76 2.53
CA GLY A 31 -6.53 1.51 3.36
C GLY A 31 -5.68 0.64 4.28
N ALA A 32 -6.33 -0.22 5.07
CA ALA A 32 -5.62 -1.14 5.95
C ALA A 32 -4.75 -2.14 5.18
N VAL A 33 -5.21 -2.63 4.03
CA VAL A 33 -4.43 -3.54 3.17
C VAL A 33 -3.17 -2.85 2.66
N VAL A 34 -3.29 -1.60 2.20
CA VAL A 34 -2.18 -0.85 1.65
C VAL A 34 -1.15 -0.50 2.74
N LEU A 35 -1.62 -0.05 3.91
CA LEU A 35 -0.74 0.21 5.07
C LEU A 35 0.03 -1.05 5.47
N ASP A 36 -0.68 -2.16 5.74
CA ASP A 36 -0.04 -3.41 6.17
C ASP A 36 0.98 -3.92 5.14
N ALA A 37 0.69 -3.78 3.85
CA ALA A 37 1.59 -4.21 2.78
C ALA A 37 2.81 -3.27 2.64
N LEU A 38 2.65 -1.95 2.78
CA LEU A 38 3.76 -0.99 2.80
C LEU A 38 4.68 -1.23 3.99
N GLU A 39 4.11 -1.41 5.19
CA GLU A 39 4.87 -1.74 6.40
C GLU A 39 5.63 -3.06 6.24
N HIS A 40 5.01 -4.07 5.63
CA HIS A 40 5.67 -5.34 5.34
C HIS A 40 6.84 -5.15 4.37
N ALA A 41 6.64 -4.43 3.27
CA ALA A 41 7.68 -4.13 2.29
C ALA A 41 8.85 -3.37 2.94
N ALA A 42 8.55 -2.37 3.78
CA ALA A 42 9.55 -1.62 4.54
C ALA A 42 10.37 -2.53 5.48
N THR A 43 9.67 -3.33 6.27
CA THR A 43 10.26 -4.23 7.28
C THR A 43 11.19 -5.26 6.65
N HIS A 44 10.78 -5.82 5.51
CA HIS A 44 11.53 -6.87 4.81
C HIS A 44 12.43 -6.33 3.69
N ARG A 45 12.49 -5.01 3.52
CA ARG A 45 13.26 -4.31 2.46
C ARG A 45 12.94 -4.83 1.06
N ILE A 46 11.67 -5.08 0.79
CA ILE A 46 11.19 -5.52 -0.52
C ILE A 46 11.06 -4.27 -1.40
N PRO A 47 11.84 -4.14 -2.48
CA PRO A 47 11.75 -2.97 -3.33
C PRO A 47 10.42 -2.94 -4.07
N LEU A 48 9.72 -1.81 -3.96
CA LEU A 48 8.52 -1.53 -4.74
C LEU A 48 8.88 -0.65 -5.93
N ARG A 49 8.21 -0.87 -7.05
CA ARG A 49 8.42 -0.06 -8.25
C ARG A 49 7.85 1.35 -8.08
N SER A 50 8.53 2.35 -8.62
CA SER A 50 8.15 3.76 -8.46
C SER A 50 6.75 4.06 -8.97
N GLU A 51 6.30 3.43 -10.07
CA GLU A 51 4.95 3.65 -10.58
C GLU A 51 3.86 3.16 -9.62
N LEU A 52 4.15 2.13 -8.82
CA LEU A 52 3.22 1.64 -7.80
C LEU A 52 3.15 2.62 -6.62
N LEU A 53 4.29 3.16 -6.18
CA LEU A 53 4.32 4.21 -5.15
C LEU A 53 3.54 5.46 -5.59
N ASP A 54 3.72 5.88 -6.85
CA ASP A 54 2.99 7.00 -7.45
C ASP A 54 1.48 6.71 -7.54
N ALA A 55 1.10 5.47 -7.86
CA ALA A 55 -0.30 5.06 -7.91
C ALA A 55 -0.95 5.04 -6.52
N ILE A 56 -0.22 4.64 -5.48
CA ILE A 56 -0.69 4.73 -4.09
C ILE A 56 -0.89 6.19 -3.72
N GLU A 57 0.09 7.06 -3.96
CA GLU A 57 0.00 8.50 -3.65
C GLU A 57 -1.21 9.16 -4.32
N ALA A 58 -1.41 8.88 -5.62
CA ALA A 58 -2.53 9.43 -6.38
C ALA A 58 -3.91 8.94 -5.91
N ALA A 59 -3.97 7.82 -5.19
CA ALA A 59 -5.20 7.19 -4.72
C ALA A 59 -5.39 7.28 -3.19
N ILE A 60 -4.53 8.02 -2.46
CA ILE A 60 -4.56 8.07 -0.99
C ILE A 60 -5.96 8.42 -0.48
N ASP A 61 -6.59 9.47 -1.02
CA ASP A 61 -7.91 9.94 -0.57
C ASP A 61 -9.04 8.91 -0.84
N ASP A 62 -8.87 8.06 -1.86
CA ASP A 62 -9.85 7.02 -2.22
C ASP A 62 -9.61 5.70 -1.47
N ILE A 63 -8.39 5.48 -0.98
CA ILE A 63 -7.95 4.29 -0.25
C ILE A 63 -8.18 4.46 1.26
N ALA A 64 -7.89 5.65 1.78
CA ALA A 64 -7.95 5.99 3.18
C ALA A 64 -9.40 6.05 3.70
N ARG A 65 -9.64 5.57 4.92
CA ARG A 65 -10.96 5.64 5.55
C ARG A 65 -11.18 6.97 6.27
N ASP A 66 -10.11 7.54 6.82
CA ASP A 66 -10.13 8.78 7.59
C ASP A 66 -8.79 9.54 7.44
N GLU A 67 -8.71 10.71 8.08
CA GLU A 67 -7.54 11.59 8.01
C GLU A 67 -6.28 10.96 8.62
N ILE A 68 -6.42 9.99 9.54
CA ILE A 68 -5.29 9.29 10.14
C ILE A 68 -4.67 8.35 9.11
N ASP A 69 -5.50 7.59 8.39
CA ASP A 69 -5.03 6.73 7.30
C ASP A 69 -4.29 7.55 6.22
N VAL A 70 -4.82 8.72 5.84
CA VAL A 70 -4.15 9.63 4.89
C VAL A 70 -2.76 10.03 5.39
N GLN A 71 -2.67 10.43 6.66
CA GLN A 71 -1.41 10.84 7.26
C GLN A 71 -0.40 9.67 7.28
N SER A 72 -0.81 8.49 7.75
CA SER A 72 0.04 7.31 7.83
C SER A 72 0.56 6.88 6.45
N LEU A 73 -0.31 6.82 5.43
CA LEU A 73 0.10 6.50 4.07
C LEU A 73 1.09 7.52 3.50
N THR A 74 0.86 8.81 3.76
CA THR A 74 1.76 9.88 3.29
C THR A 74 3.13 9.78 3.95
N GLU A 75 3.18 9.52 5.26
CA GLU A 75 4.43 9.36 6.00
C GLU A 75 5.20 8.12 5.53
N ASP A 76 4.54 6.98 5.37
CA ASP A 76 5.15 5.75 4.88
C ASP A 76 5.72 5.91 3.48
N LEU A 77 4.97 6.52 2.55
CA LEU A 77 5.45 6.78 1.19
C LEU A 77 6.68 7.71 1.18
N ALA A 78 6.69 8.74 2.04
CA ALA A 78 7.82 9.66 2.16
C ALA A 78 9.09 8.97 2.67
N VAL A 79 8.95 7.97 3.55
CA VAL A 79 10.07 7.15 4.06
C VAL A 79 10.53 6.13 3.01
N LEU A 80 9.60 5.51 2.30
CA LEU A 80 9.87 4.41 1.37
C LEU A 80 10.45 4.88 0.04
N ARG A 81 9.99 6.01 -0.49
CA ARG A 81 10.48 6.54 -1.77
C ARG A 81 12.01 6.67 -1.84
N PRO A 82 12.70 7.30 -0.87
CA PRO A 82 14.17 7.38 -0.90
C PRO A 82 14.89 6.03 -0.79
N LEU A 83 14.23 4.98 -0.31
CA LEU A 83 14.82 3.64 -0.17
C LEU A 83 14.82 2.87 -1.50
N TRP A 84 13.89 3.20 -2.40
CA TRP A 84 13.64 2.44 -3.63
C TRP A 84 13.67 3.28 -4.92
N ALA A 85 13.90 4.59 -4.80
CA ALA A 85 14.14 5.52 -5.92
C ALA A 85 15.56 5.42 -6.52
#